data_AF-A0A523HH44-F1
#
_entry.id   AF-A0A523HH44-F1
#
_cell.length_a   1.000
_cell.length_b   1.000
_cell.length_c   1.000
_cell.angle_alpha   90.00
_cell.angle_beta   90.00
_cell.angle_gamma   90.00
#
_symmetry.space_group_name_H-M   'P 1'
#
loop_
_entity.id
_entity.type
_entity.pdbx_description
1 polymer ?
#
loop_
_entity_poly.entity_id
_entity_poly.type
_entity_poly.pdbx_seq_one_letter_code
_entity_poly.pdbx_strand_id
1 'polypeptide(L)'
;MTSKMGRGCIVGLCSVVAIIGLSGCNGNLVPPDNSLPVIADFDFLELGMSYDEVVGKVGEADRDIGSGIHLKVYQLEDGTELILSFPSLDNLTAVHLYNPESDDRQQILG
;
A
#
# COMPACT_ATOMS: atom_id res chain seq x y z
N MET A 1 -3.08 -13.76 56.40
CA MET A 1 -4.19 -14.36 55.64
C MET A 1 -5.46 -13.57 55.91
N THR A 2 -5.88 -12.70 54.98
CA THR A 2 -7.24 -12.63 54.41
C THR A 2 -7.36 -11.33 53.63
N SER A 3 -7.73 -11.50 52.36
CA SER A 3 -7.96 -10.49 51.36
C SER A 3 -9.24 -9.70 51.66
N LYS A 4 -9.30 -8.41 51.31
CA LYS A 4 -10.59 -7.75 51.03
C LYS A 4 -10.45 -6.66 49.98
N MET A 5 -10.74 -7.10 48.76
CA MET A 5 -11.11 -6.33 47.58
C MET A 5 -12.45 -5.65 47.83
N GLY A 6 -12.57 -4.35 47.52
CA GLY A 6 -13.81 -3.59 47.62
C GLY A 6 -13.86 -2.51 46.56
N ARG A 7 -14.46 -2.83 45.41
CA ARG A 7 -14.75 -1.92 44.30
C ARG A 7 -15.92 -1.02 44.68
N GLY A 8 -15.75 0.29 44.57
CA GLY A 8 -16.82 1.28 44.69
C GLY A 8 -16.92 2.09 43.40
N CYS A 9 -17.93 1.77 42.60
CA CYS A 9 -18.35 2.54 41.43
C CYS A 9 -18.76 3.95 41.85
N ILE A 10 -18.29 4.98 41.14
CA ILE A 10 -18.94 6.28 41.10
C ILE A 10 -19.31 6.54 39.65
N VAL A 11 -20.62 6.41 39.39
CA VAL A 11 -21.29 6.77 38.15
C VAL A 11 -21.49 8.28 38.19
N GLY A 12 -20.69 9.03 37.45
CA GLY A 12 -20.77 10.48 37.31
C GLY A 12 -21.05 10.85 35.87
N LEU A 13 -22.33 11.04 35.57
CA LEU A 13 -22.88 11.47 34.28
C LEU A 13 -22.43 12.91 33.97
N CYS A 14 -21.54 13.10 33.00
CA CYS A 14 -21.38 14.40 32.32
C CYS A 14 -21.19 14.16 30.82
N SER A 15 -22.27 14.40 30.11
CA SER A 15 -22.39 14.80 28.71
C SER A 15 -21.11 15.42 28.14
N VAL A 16 -20.63 14.92 27.01
CA VAL A 16 -20.73 15.55 25.68
C VAL A 16 -20.33 14.48 24.65
N VAL A 17 -21.21 14.26 23.68
CA VAL A 17 -20.94 13.49 22.47
C VAL A 17 -19.89 14.24 21.66
N ALA A 18 -18.72 13.62 21.46
CA ALA A 18 -17.83 13.93 20.35
C ALA A 18 -17.34 12.61 19.76
N ILE A 19 -18.19 12.00 18.94
CA ILE A 19 -17.77 11.01 17.96
C ILE A 19 -16.97 11.78 16.92
N ILE A 20 -15.65 11.78 17.03
CA ILE A 20 -14.78 12.02 15.88
C ILE A 20 -14.01 10.72 15.69
N GLY A 21 -14.54 9.88 14.81
CA GLY A 21 -13.79 8.78 14.24
C GLY A 21 -12.63 9.34 13.45
N LEU A 22 -11.42 9.18 13.98
CA LEU A 22 -10.22 9.10 13.17
C LEU A 22 -9.71 7.68 13.37
N SER A 23 -10.20 6.80 12.49
CA SER A 23 -9.60 5.51 12.20
C SER A 23 -8.09 5.68 12.10
N GLY A 24 -7.37 4.81 12.79
CA GLY A 24 -5.97 4.98 13.12
C GLY A 24 -5.10 5.30 11.91
N CYS A 25 -4.39 6.42 11.99
CA CYS A 25 -3.08 6.53 11.39
C CYS A 25 -2.12 5.70 12.27
N ASN A 26 -2.17 4.36 12.16
CA ASN A 26 -1.01 3.54 12.51
C ASN A 26 0.03 3.74 11.41
N GLY A 27 0.62 4.94 11.39
CA GLY A 27 1.82 5.22 10.61
C GLY A 27 2.96 4.44 11.25
N ASN A 28 3.07 3.17 10.90
CA ASN A 28 4.32 2.44 11.06
C ASN A 28 5.29 3.15 10.10
N LEU A 29 6.00 4.15 10.61
CA LEU A 29 7.07 4.85 9.91
C LEU A 29 8.19 3.84 9.68
N VAL A 30 8.04 3.02 8.64
CA VAL A 30 9.15 2.30 8.04
C VAL A 30 10.09 3.40 7.53
N PRO A 31 11.32 3.50 8.05
CA PRO A 31 12.33 4.38 7.44
C PRO A 31 12.40 4.06 5.95
N PRO A 32 12.68 5.02 5.06
CA PRO A 32 12.92 4.72 3.66
C PRO A 32 14.17 3.83 3.62
N ASP A 33 13.94 2.53 3.57
CA ASP A 33 14.95 1.55 3.22
C ASP A 33 15.26 1.85 1.76
N ASN A 34 16.46 2.33 1.45
CA ASN A 34 16.88 2.61 0.08
C ASN A 34 17.08 1.31 -0.74
N SER A 35 16.49 0.20 -0.29
CA SER A 35 16.49 -1.06 -1.02
C SER A 35 15.34 -1.05 -2.00
N LEU A 36 15.64 -1.47 -3.23
CA LEU A 36 14.63 -1.65 -4.25
C LEU A 36 13.66 -2.76 -3.79
N PRO A 37 12.36 -2.66 -4.10
CA PRO A 37 11.40 -3.70 -3.76
C PRO A 37 11.66 -4.98 -4.55
N VAL A 38 11.21 -6.11 -4.02
CA VAL A 38 11.21 -7.39 -4.72
C VAL A 38 9.82 -7.70 -5.28
N ILE A 39 9.72 -8.56 -6.29
CA ILE A 39 8.41 -8.90 -6.90
C ILE A 39 7.40 -9.45 -5.87
N ALA A 40 7.88 -10.15 -4.84
CA ALA A 40 7.05 -10.70 -3.77
C ALA A 40 6.37 -9.61 -2.91
N ASP A 41 6.93 -8.39 -2.87
CA ASP A 41 6.28 -7.27 -2.19
C ASP A 41 4.96 -6.89 -2.87
N PHE A 42 4.77 -7.28 -4.14
CA PHE A 42 3.59 -6.97 -4.94
C PHE A 42 2.58 -8.11 -5.03
N ASP A 43 2.71 -9.18 -4.23
CA ASP A 43 1.75 -10.30 -4.17
C ASP A 43 0.31 -9.86 -3.78
N PHE A 44 0.15 -8.65 -3.23
CA PHE A 44 -1.16 -8.09 -2.91
C PHE A 44 -1.88 -7.44 -4.09
N LEU A 45 -1.24 -7.31 -5.26
CA LEU A 45 -1.82 -6.60 -6.40
C LEU A 45 -3.04 -7.36 -6.94
N GLU A 46 -4.14 -6.63 -7.08
CA GLU A 46 -5.39 -7.15 -7.63
C GLU A 46 -5.96 -6.16 -8.66
N LEU A 47 -6.64 -6.67 -9.67
CA LEU A 47 -7.32 -5.83 -10.67
C LEU A 47 -8.37 -4.95 -9.98
N GLY A 48 -8.47 -3.70 -10.40
CA GLY A 48 -9.37 -2.72 -9.80
C GLY A 48 -8.83 -1.98 -8.59
N MET A 49 -7.62 -2.33 -8.09
CA MET A 49 -6.96 -1.58 -7.03
C MET A 49 -6.59 -0.17 -7.49
N SER A 50 -6.66 0.81 -6.58
CA SER A 50 -6.19 2.18 -6.85
C SER A 50 -4.68 2.33 -6.68
N TYR A 51 -4.09 3.30 -7.36
CA TYR A 51 -2.68 3.62 -7.24
C TYR A 51 -2.33 4.07 -5.81
N ASP A 52 -3.19 4.84 -5.13
CA ASP A 52 -2.99 5.22 -3.73
C ASP A 52 -2.90 4.01 -2.78
N GLU A 53 -3.67 2.94 -3.02
CA GLU A 53 -3.57 1.71 -2.23
C GLU A 53 -2.24 0.98 -2.46
N VAL A 54 -1.71 1.02 -3.69
CA VAL A 54 -0.38 0.49 -4.00
C VAL A 54 0.68 1.33 -3.28
N VAL A 55 0.63 2.65 -3.42
CA VAL A 55 1.58 3.57 -2.80
C VAL A 55 1.60 3.43 -1.28
N GLY A 56 0.44 3.23 -0.66
CA GLY A 56 0.34 2.99 0.78
C GLY A 56 1.05 1.72 1.27
N LYS A 57 1.39 0.80 0.38
CA LYS A 57 2.06 -0.48 0.71
C LYS A 57 3.52 -0.52 0.29
N VAL A 58 3.86 -0.04 -0.90
CA VAL A 58 5.21 -0.17 -1.49
C VAL A 58 5.87 1.16 -1.83
N GLY A 59 5.20 2.29 -1.58
CA GLY A 59 5.70 3.62 -1.93
C GLY A 59 5.39 4.04 -3.36
N GLU A 60 5.87 5.22 -3.75
CA GLU A 60 5.63 5.79 -5.08
C GLU A 60 6.43 5.04 -6.16
N ALA A 61 5.86 4.96 -7.36
CA ALA A 61 6.56 4.43 -8.52
C ALA A 61 7.75 5.33 -8.90
N ASP A 62 8.84 4.71 -9.34
CA ASP A 62 10.05 5.42 -9.78
C ASP A 62 9.80 6.29 -11.00
N ARG A 63 8.91 5.84 -11.91
CA ARG A 63 8.60 6.55 -13.15
C ARG A 63 7.13 6.43 -13.55
N ASP A 64 6.63 7.46 -14.23
CA ASP A 64 5.40 7.41 -15.02
C ASP A 64 5.76 7.57 -16.50
N ILE A 65 5.55 6.52 -17.29
CA ILE A 65 5.92 6.48 -18.71
C ILE A 65 4.70 6.53 -19.64
N GLY A 66 3.52 6.85 -19.09
CA GLY A 66 2.27 6.78 -19.80
C GLY A 66 1.93 8.04 -20.61
N SER A 67 1.70 7.89 -21.92
CA SER A 67 1.26 8.97 -22.81
C SER A 67 -0.26 8.93 -23.02
N GLY A 68 -1.03 9.19 -21.96
CA GLY A 68 -2.50 9.24 -21.98
C GLY A 68 -3.21 8.12 -21.23
N ILE A 69 -2.45 7.15 -20.74
CA ILE A 69 -2.81 6.19 -19.67
C ILE A 69 -1.74 6.32 -18.59
N HIS A 70 -1.99 5.89 -17.35
CA HIS A 70 -0.99 5.96 -16.29
C HIS A 70 -0.20 4.64 -16.26
N LEU A 71 1.09 4.69 -16.58
CA LEU A 71 1.98 3.53 -16.56
C LEU A 71 3.03 3.74 -15.49
N LYS A 72 2.80 3.14 -14.33
CA LYS A 72 3.63 3.30 -13.14
C LYS A 72 4.70 2.21 -13.11
N VAL A 73 5.96 2.61 -13.14
CA VAL A 73 7.10 1.70 -13.24
C VAL A 73 7.83 1.68 -11.91
N TYR A 74 8.00 0.49 -11.36
CA TYR A 74 8.84 0.22 -10.19
C TYR A 74 10.09 -0.53 -10.63
N GLN A 75 11.25 -0.08 -10.21
CA GLN A 75 12.50 -0.79 -10.41
C GLN A 75 12.68 -1.83 -9.29
N LEU A 76 12.90 -3.08 -9.67
CA LEU A 76 13.08 -4.17 -8.71
C LEU A 76 14.56 -4.43 -8.41
N GLU A 77 14.83 -5.08 -7.28
CA GLU A 77 16.20 -5.40 -6.83
C GLU A 77 16.99 -6.24 -7.86
N ASP A 78 16.31 -7.11 -8.61
CA ASP A 78 16.92 -7.98 -9.63
C ASP A 78 17.20 -7.26 -10.96
N GLY A 79 16.91 -5.96 -11.05
CA GLY A 79 17.08 -5.14 -12.25
C GLY A 79 15.93 -5.21 -13.24
N THR A 80 14.89 -6.00 -12.97
CA THR A 80 13.65 -5.98 -13.75
C THR A 80 12.76 -4.80 -13.35
N GLU A 81 11.76 -4.51 -14.16
CA GLU A 81 10.83 -3.42 -13.97
C GLU A 81 9.39 -3.96 -13.87
N LEU A 82 8.68 -3.58 -12.81
CA LEU A 82 7.27 -3.88 -12.67
C LEU A 82 6.45 -2.69 -13.19
N ILE A 83 5.66 -2.93 -14.22
CA ILE A 83 4.86 -1.92 -14.91
C ILE A 83 3.39 -2.15 -14.58
N LEU A 84 2.82 -1.22 -13.82
CA LEU A 84 1.40 -1.19 -13.47
C LEU A 84 0.65 -0.29 -14.45
N SER A 85 -0.41 -0.83 -15.05
CA SER A 85 -1.22 -0.13 -16.05
C SER A 85 -2.55 0.31 -15.45
N PHE A 86 -2.76 1.61 -15.43
CA PHE A 86 -3.93 2.27 -14.88
C PHE A 86 -4.57 3.15 -15.96
N PRO A 87 -5.69 2.75 -16.59
CA PRO A 87 -6.47 3.64 -17.45
C PRO A 87 -7.02 4.85 -16.68
N SER A 88 -7.23 4.67 -15.37
CA SER A 88 -7.51 5.71 -14.38
C SER A 88 -6.80 5.30 -13.09
N LEU A 89 -6.32 6.26 -12.30
CA LEU A 89 -5.53 5.97 -11.10
C LEU A 89 -6.29 5.10 -10.08
N ASP A 90 -7.61 5.04 -10.16
CA ASP A 90 -8.46 4.23 -9.28
C ASP A 90 -8.73 2.80 -9.79
N ASN A 91 -8.09 2.38 -10.89
CA ASN A 91 -8.38 1.09 -11.52
C ASN A 91 -7.14 0.47 -12.19
N LEU A 92 -6.46 -0.43 -11.49
CA LEU A 92 -5.41 -1.27 -12.04
C LEU A 92 -5.99 -2.29 -13.02
N THR A 93 -5.54 -2.29 -14.28
CA THR A 93 -6.03 -3.22 -15.30
C THR A 93 -5.02 -4.24 -15.78
N ALA A 94 -3.72 -3.98 -15.61
CA ALA A 94 -2.68 -4.95 -15.97
C ALA A 94 -1.39 -4.72 -15.19
N VAL A 95 -0.65 -5.80 -14.98
CA VAL A 95 0.67 -5.83 -14.36
C VAL A 95 1.61 -6.60 -15.28
N HIS A 96 2.74 -5.98 -15.62
CA HIS A 96 3.75 -6.60 -16.45
C HIS A 96 5.11 -6.55 -15.76
N LEU A 97 5.85 -7.64 -15.85
CA LEU A 97 7.28 -7.68 -15.57
C LEU A 97 8.03 -7.43 -16.87
N TYR A 98 8.97 -6.50 -16.87
CA TYR A 98 9.84 -6.20 -17.99
C TYR A 98 11.29 -6.47 -17.59
N ASN A 99 12.00 -7.28 -18.36
CA ASN A 99 13.43 -7.50 -18.20
C ASN A 99 14.19 -6.69 -19.27
N PRO A 100 14.88 -5.60 -18.88
CA PRO A 100 15.61 -4.76 -19.83
C PRO A 100 16.86 -5.43 -20.42
N GLU A 101 17.42 -6.46 -19.77
CA GLU A 101 18.60 -7.17 -20.28
C GLU A 101 18.27 -8.06 -21.47
N SER A 102 17.08 -8.69 -21.44
CA SER A 102 16.62 -9.61 -22.48
C SER A 102 15.59 -8.99 -23.43
N ASP A 103 15.14 -7.75 -23.17
CA ASP A 103 14.00 -7.10 -23.84
C ASP A 103 12.72 -7.97 -23.82
N ASP A 104 12.49 -8.66 -22.71
CA ASP A 104 11.35 -9.57 -22.53
C ASP A 104 10.28 -8.93 -21.64
N ARG A 105 9.00 -9.17 -21.97
CA ARG A 105 7.87 -8.67 -21.19
C ARG A 105 6.89 -9.80 -20.89
N GLN A 106 6.68 -10.06 -19.61
CA GLN A 106 5.73 -11.04 -19.11
C GLN A 106 4.53 -10.32 -18.48
N GLN A 107 3.31 -10.70 -18.88
CA GLN A 107 2.11 -10.26 -18.17
C GLN A 107 1.90 -11.15 -16.94
N ILE A 108 1.89 -10.53 -15.75
CA ILE A 108 1.61 -11.21 -14.48
C ILE A 108 0.10 -11.19 -14.20
N LEU A 109 -0.55 -10.06 -14.52
CA LEU A 109 -1.96 -9.85 -14.25
C LEU A 109 -2.62 -9.06 -15.41
N GLY A 110 -3.83 -9.44 -15.81
CA GLY A 110 -4.71 -8.67 -16.71
C GLY A 110 -5.53 -9.53 -17.64
#